data_AF-A0A9D1R218-F1
#
_entry.id   AF-A0A9D1R218-F1
#
_cell.length_a   1.000
_cell.length_b   1.000
_cell.length_c   1.000
_cell.angle_alpha   90.00
_cell.angle_beta   90.00
_cell.angle_gamma   90.00
#
_symmetry.space_group_name_H-M   'P 1'
#
loop_
_entity.id
_entity.type
_entity.pdbx_description
1 polymer ?
#
loop_
_entity_poly.entity_id
_entity_poly.type
_entity_poly.pdbx_seq_one_letter_code
_entity_poly.pdbx_strand_id
1 'polypeptide(L)'
;MSLVRRRPTASLLVEAVKIIGRKRFEIRQQVSCPREDRQLHYLVETWFFFPQSLQINRWSYTPSHFQQSLKSYIRLGVPVRTLESLLGEAVPDELRGEAEAGEMAPDLLGECRDRLNELLRDNTAEARERYEDSVKLFCIAFRVALLARKKAVLAIEDGRERTLAAYDLTRVVTACLKRYRKTLGTRAKEARRFLRAPAYLYCDEYLSIITTRTLGEIVRGLSPVEKRSTYILASFGAQRAYRRIRYPDSMPSKDGDNELPVFRWSVLKKYVDMPLFLLVQRHSGNSLLVHILYSLIAAVAMSLALTVTFVWEDADFFSAPIFVIAVFAYICRERIKDVLKGKMFSLFGKWIPDRVLRVSDSYGRRLGICAEQFRFAAWDKLPKAVRVLRNRTHFVDILNAFHNEDILYYSKTIDIKELPDPFHEGKNLLLDISRFDISDFLRHADDVLDEAPLIGDERLLPGDKVYHVDMVRRITHRCGCDLERFRLVLTHAGLRRIDEIKPLFDTTQTASPSDEGRQGTA
;
A
#
# COMPACT_ATOMS: atom_id res chain seq x y z
N MET A 1 20.99 -5.96 -2.38
CA MET A 1 19.54 -5.64 -2.32
C MET A 1 18.84 -6.35 -3.47
N SER A 2 18.51 -7.63 -3.31
CA SER A 2 17.75 -8.38 -4.31
C SER A 2 16.26 -8.11 -4.14
N LEU A 3 15.66 -7.46 -5.14
CA LEU A 3 14.21 -7.45 -5.31
C LEU A 3 13.86 -8.75 -6.03
N VAL A 4 13.23 -9.69 -5.34
CA VAL A 4 12.61 -10.86 -5.98
C VAL A 4 11.43 -10.31 -6.79
N ARG A 5 11.57 -10.25 -8.12
CA ARG A 5 10.52 -9.82 -9.05
C ARG A 5 10.00 -11.03 -9.79
N ARG A 6 8.70 -11.30 -9.72
CA ARG A 6 8.02 -12.34 -10.52
C ARG A 6 8.14 -12.03 -12.02
N ARG A 7 8.32 -13.08 -12.83
CA ARG A 7 7.94 -13.10 -14.26
C ARG A 7 6.42 -13.33 -14.38
N PRO A 8 5.77 -12.85 -15.45
CA PRO A 8 4.32 -12.78 -15.54
C PRO A 8 3.74 -14.11 -16.03
N THR A 9 3.23 -14.93 -15.12
CA THR A 9 2.17 -15.91 -15.43
C THR A 9 0.90 -15.35 -14.83
N ALA A 10 -0.05 -14.97 -15.69
CA ALA A 10 -1.44 -14.48 -15.49
C ALA A 10 -2.01 -14.35 -14.05
N SER A 11 -1.24 -13.83 -13.10
CA SER A 11 -1.68 -13.57 -11.73
C SER A 11 -2.01 -12.09 -11.62
N LEU A 12 -3.29 -11.81 -11.40
CA LEU A 12 -3.86 -10.47 -11.15
C LEU A 12 -3.29 -9.78 -9.89
N LEU A 13 -2.33 -10.44 -9.23
CA LEU A 13 -1.72 -10.02 -7.99
C LEU A 13 -0.20 -10.11 -8.05
N VAL A 14 0.47 -9.00 -7.73
CA VAL A 14 1.92 -8.96 -7.49
C VAL A 14 2.15 -8.39 -6.11
N GLU A 15 2.74 -9.20 -5.24
CA GLU A 15 3.07 -8.80 -3.88
C GLU A 15 4.58 -8.60 -3.70
N ALA A 16 4.95 -7.58 -2.92
CA ALA A 16 6.31 -7.37 -2.48
C ALA A 16 6.34 -6.96 -1.01
N VAL A 17 7.01 -7.77 -0.18
CA VAL A 17 7.28 -7.45 1.22
C VAL A 17 8.69 -6.88 1.34
N LYS A 18 8.83 -5.71 1.96
CA LYS A 18 10.10 -4.99 2.07
C LYS A 18 10.31 -4.42 3.47
N ILE A 19 11.53 -4.54 3.97
CA ILE A 19 11.98 -3.91 5.22
C ILE A 19 12.20 -2.40 5.01
N ILE A 20 11.65 -1.58 5.91
CA ILE A 20 11.82 -0.12 5.93
C ILE A 20 12.41 0.30 7.28
N GLY A 21 13.71 0.62 7.29
CA GLY A 21 14.41 0.90 8.54
C GLY A 21 14.58 -0.36 9.39
N ARG A 22 14.72 -0.20 10.71
CA ARG A 22 14.95 -1.34 11.63
C ARG A 22 13.67 -1.97 12.19
N LYS A 23 12.60 -1.18 12.39
CA LYS A 23 11.39 -1.62 13.10
C LYS A 23 10.13 -1.60 12.24
N ARG A 24 10.24 -1.50 10.91
CA ARG A 24 9.08 -1.50 10.02
C ARG A 24 9.28 -2.39 8.82
N PHE A 25 8.19 -2.97 8.35
CA PHE A 25 8.12 -3.58 7.04
C PHE A 25 6.87 -3.09 6.30
N GLU A 26 6.93 -3.16 4.98
CA GLU A 26 5.91 -2.70 4.06
C GLU A 26 5.53 -3.85 3.14
N ILE A 27 4.24 -4.14 3.11
CA ILE A 27 3.61 -5.05 2.14
C ILE A 27 3.02 -4.18 1.05
N ARG A 28 3.43 -4.39 -0.20
CA ARG A 28 2.81 -3.78 -1.38
C ARG A 28 2.07 -4.85 -2.15
N GLN A 29 0.76 -4.73 -2.22
CA GLN A 29 -0.10 -5.61 -2.96
C GLN A 29 -0.65 -4.86 -4.17
N GLN A 30 -0.31 -5.34 -5.35
CA GLN A 30 -0.87 -4.86 -6.59
C GLN A 30 -2.09 -5.70 -6.92
N VAL A 31 -3.26 -5.09 -7.08
CA VAL A 31 -4.51 -5.73 -7.45
C VAL A 31 -5.00 -5.12 -8.76
N SER A 32 -5.12 -5.93 -9.80
CA SER A 32 -5.69 -5.50 -11.09
C SER A 32 -7.13 -5.98 -11.24
N CYS A 33 -8.00 -5.14 -11.79
CA CYS A 33 -9.36 -5.53 -12.19
C CYS A 33 -9.40 -5.79 -13.72
N PRO A 34 -10.16 -6.79 -14.20
CA PRO A 34 -10.49 -6.91 -15.62
C PRO A 34 -11.13 -5.63 -16.18
N ARG A 35 -10.88 -5.33 -17.47
CA ARG A 35 -11.26 -4.09 -18.15
C ARG A 35 -12.74 -3.73 -18.08
N GLU A 36 -13.63 -4.72 -17.95
CA GLU A 36 -15.08 -4.53 -18.09
C GLU A 36 -15.78 -4.15 -16.78
N ASP A 37 -15.12 -4.28 -15.62
CA ASP A 37 -15.74 -3.93 -14.33
C ASP A 37 -14.91 -2.86 -13.58
N ARG A 38 -15.56 -1.73 -13.29
CA ARG A 38 -15.01 -0.66 -12.44
C ARG A 38 -15.20 -0.95 -10.95
N GLN A 39 -15.95 -1.99 -10.60
CA GLN A 39 -16.11 -2.45 -9.23
C GLN A 39 -14.91 -3.28 -8.81
N LEU A 40 -14.38 -2.99 -7.63
CA LEU A 40 -13.24 -3.71 -7.06
C LEU A 40 -13.61 -4.23 -5.68
N HIS A 41 -13.63 -5.55 -5.55
CA HIS A 41 -13.86 -6.25 -4.30
C HIS A 41 -12.75 -7.28 -4.05
N TYR A 42 -12.07 -7.16 -2.91
CA TYR A 42 -11.12 -8.17 -2.47
C TYR A 42 -11.01 -8.21 -0.94
N LEU A 43 -10.63 -9.38 -0.43
CA LEU A 43 -10.43 -9.67 0.98
C LEU A 43 -8.99 -10.15 1.19
N VAL A 44 -8.29 -9.47 2.10
CA VAL A 44 -6.96 -9.89 2.57
C VAL A 44 -7.11 -10.37 4.00
N GLU A 45 -6.77 -11.63 4.23
CA GLU A 45 -6.69 -12.23 5.55
C GLU A 45 -5.24 -12.52 5.88
N THR A 46 -4.80 -12.18 7.09
CA THR A 46 -3.43 -12.36 7.56
C THR A 46 -3.47 -13.00 8.94
N TRP A 47 -2.72 -14.08 9.12
CA TRP A 47 -2.49 -14.73 10.41
C TRP A 47 -1.03 -14.57 10.78
N PHE A 48 -0.77 -13.90 11.91
CA PHE A 48 0.54 -13.87 12.55
C PHE A 48 0.58 -14.93 13.64
N PHE A 49 1.65 -15.71 13.66
CA PHE A 49 1.93 -16.75 14.64
C PHE A 49 3.07 -16.26 15.52
N PHE A 50 2.76 -15.86 16.75
CA PHE A 50 3.73 -15.31 17.68
C PHE A 50 4.21 -16.38 18.67
N PRO A 51 5.52 -16.50 18.91
CA PRO A 51 6.03 -17.32 19.98
C PRO A 51 5.68 -16.70 21.34
N GLN A 52 5.34 -17.53 22.33
CA GLN A 52 5.01 -17.09 23.70
C GLN A 52 6.07 -16.19 24.34
N SER A 53 7.34 -16.34 23.98
CA SER A 53 8.44 -15.52 24.49
C SER A 53 8.28 -14.03 24.20
N LEU A 54 7.55 -13.64 23.14
CA LEU A 54 7.27 -12.24 22.84
C LEU A 54 6.08 -11.68 23.65
N GLN A 55 5.35 -12.54 24.37
CA GLN A 55 4.18 -12.19 25.18
C GLN A 55 3.12 -11.38 24.41
N ILE A 56 2.86 -11.70 23.13
CA ILE A 56 1.84 -11.05 22.31
C ILE A 56 0.60 -11.95 22.27
N ASN A 57 -0.40 -11.63 23.07
CA ASN A 57 -1.61 -12.44 23.21
C ASN A 57 -2.86 -11.55 23.39
N ARG A 58 -4.04 -12.19 23.52
CA ARG A 58 -5.33 -11.48 23.64
C ARG A 58 -5.45 -10.51 24.82
N TRP A 59 -4.59 -10.65 25.83
CA TRP A 59 -4.60 -9.81 27.03
C TRP A 59 -3.56 -8.69 26.97
N SER A 60 -2.36 -8.97 26.44
CA SER A 60 -1.27 -8.01 26.34
C SER A 60 -1.34 -7.13 25.08
N TYR A 61 -2.04 -7.57 24.04
CA TYR A 61 -2.10 -6.89 22.76
C TYR A 61 -3.54 -6.74 22.26
N THR A 62 -4.03 -5.50 22.21
CA THR A 62 -5.42 -5.17 21.88
C THR A 62 -5.56 -4.74 20.41
N PRO A 63 -6.78 -4.75 19.84
CA PRO A 63 -7.02 -4.19 18.51
C PRO A 63 -6.53 -2.75 18.36
N SER A 64 -6.63 -1.94 19.41
CA SER A 64 -6.15 -0.56 19.43
C SER A 64 -4.63 -0.47 19.25
N HIS A 65 -3.86 -1.40 19.83
CA HIS A 65 -2.41 -1.46 19.62
C HIS A 65 -2.10 -1.79 18.15
N PHE A 66 -2.73 -2.82 17.58
CA PHE A 66 -2.52 -3.15 16.17
C PHE A 66 -2.87 -2.01 15.21
N GLN A 67 -3.93 -1.27 15.51
CA GLN A 67 -4.32 -0.10 14.72
C GLN A 67 -3.28 1.03 14.77
N GLN A 68 -2.53 1.18 15.87
CA GLN A 68 -1.44 2.14 15.97
C GLN A 68 -0.19 1.66 15.23
N SER A 69 0.06 0.34 15.25
CA SER A 69 1.17 -0.30 14.56
C SER A 69 0.97 -0.37 13.02
N LEU A 70 -0.27 -0.38 12.54
CA LEU A 70 -0.61 -0.51 11.12
C LEU A 70 -0.93 0.85 10.47
N LYS A 71 -0.16 1.19 9.43
CA LYS A 71 -0.49 2.27 8.50
C LYS A 71 -0.78 1.71 7.12
N SER A 72 -2.03 1.79 6.70
CA SER A 72 -2.45 1.41 5.35
C SER A 72 -2.80 2.63 4.50
N TYR A 73 -2.47 2.56 3.22
CA TYR A 73 -2.86 3.54 2.22
C TYR A 73 -3.08 2.84 0.88
N ILE A 74 -4.07 3.34 0.16
CA ILE A 74 -4.48 2.81 -1.13
C ILE A 74 -4.09 3.85 -2.18
N ARG A 75 -3.50 3.38 -3.29
CA ARG A 75 -3.04 4.23 -4.38
C ARG A 75 -3.42 3.62 -5.72
N LEU A 76 -3.83 4.44 -6.68
CA LEU A 76 -3.98 4.05 -8.07
C LEU A 76 -2.61 3.80 -8.70
N GLY A 77 -2.54 2.73 -9.49
CA GLY A 77 -1.39 2.39 -10.29
C GLY A 77 -1.20 3.38 -11.43
N VAL A 78 0.04 3.46 -11.93
CA VAL A 78 0.40 4.35 -13.03
C VAL A 78 0.78 3.48 -14.23
N PRO A 79 0.16 3.69 -15.40
CA PRO A 79 0.56 2.98 -16.61
C PRO A 79 1.99 3.38 -16.99
N VAL A 80 2.79 2.40 -17.40
CA VAL A 80 4.15 2.66 -17.88
C VAL A 80 4.04 3.12 -19.34
N ARG A 81 4.52 4.34 -19.61
CA ARG A 81 4.60 4.95 -20.94
C ARG A 81 6.06 5.20 -21.34
N THR A 82 6.31 5.34 -22.64
CA THR A 82 7.60 5.82 -23.16
C THR A 82 7.68 7.34 -23.02
N LEU A 83 8.90 7.90 -23.01
CA LEU A 83 9.07 9.35 -22.92
C LEU A 83 8.59 10.04 -24.21
N GLU A 84 8.75 9.37 -25.35
CA GLU A 84 8.32 9.77 -26.68
C GLU A 84 6.81 10.01 -26.73
N SER A 85 6.01 9.12 -26.13
CA SER A 85 4.56 9.27 -26.09
C SER A 85 4.09 10.57 -25.42
N LEU A 86 4.91 11.18 -24.55
CA LEU A 86 4.58 12.44 -23.87
C LEU A 86 4.81 13.67 -24.78
N LEU A 87 5.48 13.47 -25.92
CA LEU A 87 5.63 14.49 -26.97
C LEU A 87 4.43 14.58 -27.90
N GLY A 88 3.48 13.65 -27.84
CA GLY A 88 2.27 13.65 -28.69
C GLY A 88 2.60 13.70 -30.18
N GLU A 89 1.82 14.44 -30.96
CA GLU A 89 2.06 14.66 -32.41
C GLU A 89 3.34 15.46 -32.73
N ALA A 90 4.00 16.04 -31.72
CA ALA A 90 5.18 16.90 -31.90
C ALA A 90 6.51 16.14 -31.77
N VAL A 91 6.54 14.83 -32.03
CA VAL A 91 7.80 14.07 -32.16
C VAL A 91 8.54 14.61 -33.38
N PRO A 92 9.75 15.21 -33.23
CA PRO A 92 10.59 15.56 -34.37
C PRO A 92 10.83 14.32 -35.24
N ASP A 93 10.84 14.45 -36.58
CA ASP A 93 10.96 13.30 -37.49
C ASP A 93 12.18 12.40 -37.18
N GLU A 94 13.25 12.98 -36.65
CA GLU A 94 14.46 12.27 -36.19
C GLU A 94 14.26 11.32 -34.99
N LEU A 95 13.16 11.46 -34.24
CA LEU A 95 12.83 10.69 -33.02
C LEU A 95 11.65 9.73 -33.23
N ARG A 96 11.10 9.65 -34.46
CA ARG A 96 9.96 8.78 -34.82
C ARG A 96 10.34 7.30 -34.99
N GLY A 97 11.60 6.99 -35.27
CA GLY A 97 12.05 5.64 -35.65
C GLY A 97 11.88 4.53 -34.60
N GLU A 98 11.56 4.87 -33.35
CA GLU A 98 11.31 3.89 -32.26
C GLU A 98 9.84 3.86 -31.80
N ALA A 99 8.94 4.62 -32.45
CA ALA A 99 7.57 4.84 -32.01
C ALA A 99 6.51 3.98 -32.73
N GLU A 100 6.91 2.86 -33.36
CA GLU A 100 5.96 1.97 -34.01
C GLU A 100 5.43 0.87 -33.07
N ALA A 101 4.12 0.61 -33.20
CA ALA A 101 3.34 -0.48 -32.60
C ALA A 101 2.78 -0.30 -31.16
N GLY A 102 2.15 0.84 -30.85
CA GLY A 102 1.27 0.97 -29.68
C GLY A 102 0.00 1.76 -29.99
N GLU A 103 -1.15 1.34 -29.44
CA GLU A 103 -2.42 2.09 -29.46
C GLU A 103 -2.16 3.59 -29.22
N MET A 104 -2.83 4.46 -29.98
CA MET A 104 -2.63 5.92 -29.97
C MET A 104 -2.82 6.48 -28.55
N ALA A 105 -1.73 6.60 -27.79
CA ALA A 105 -1.77 7.02 -26.41
C ALA A 105 -2.26 8.48 -26.32
N PRO A 106 -3.15 8.83 -25.37
CA PRO A 106 -3.72 10.17 -25.30
C PRO A 106 -2.62 11.21 -25.04
N ASP A 107 -2.64 12.32 -25.80
CA ASP A 107 -1.71 13.45 -25.64
C ASP A 107 -2.01 14.20 -24.34
N LEU A 108 -1.38 13.75 -23.26
CA LEU A 108 -1.54 14.33 -21.92
C LEU A 108 -1.24 15.82 -21.88
N LEU A 109 -0.32 16.31 -22.72
CA LEU A 109 0.00 17.74 -22.74
C LEU A 109 -1.06 18.54 -23.52
N GLY A 110 -1.62 17.95 -24.57
CA GLY A 110 -2.82 18.46 -25.24
C GLY A 110 -3.98 18.58 -24.25
N GLU A 111 -4.22 17.54 -23.45
CA GLU A 111 -5.23 17.57 -22.39
C GLU A 111 -4.95 18.68 -21.36
N CYS A 112 -3.71 18.84 -20.88
CA CYS A 112 -3.35 19.94 -19.98
C CYS A 112 -3.71 21.32 -20.56
N ARG A 113 -3.46 21.52 -21.87
CA ARG A 113 -3.80 22.76 -22.58
C ARG A 113 -5.31 22.95 -22.64
N ASP A 114 -6.06 21.89 -22.92
CA ASP A 114 -7.50 21.95 -23.10
C ASP A 114 -8.21 22.19 -21.74
N ARG A 115 -7.74 21.56 -20.66
CA ARG A 115 -8.19 21.86 -19.29
C ARG A 115 -7.84 23.27 -18.85
N LEU A 116 -6.69 23.80 -19.27
CA LEU A 116 -6.33 25.20 -19.03
C LEU A 116 -7.30 26.15 -19.76
N ASN A 117 -7.68 25.83 -21.00
CA ASN A 117 -8.68 26.60 -21.75
C ASN A 117 -10.03 26.59 -21.04
N GLU A 118 -10.48 25.42 -20.59
CA GLU A 118 -11.72 25.23 -19.82
C GLU A 118 -11.71 26.09 -18.55
N LEU A 119 -10.62 26.05 -17.78
CA LEU A 119 -10.46 26.86 -16.57
C LEU A 119 -10.53 28.37 -16.85
N LEU A 120 -9.89 28.84 -17.92
CA LEU A 120 -9.89 30.25 -18.29
C LEU A 120 -11.25 30.73 -18.81
N ARG A 121 -12.09 29.81 -19.31
CA ARG A 121 -13.45 30.10 -19.78
C ARG A 121 -14.46 30.13 -18.62
N ASP A 122 -14.57 29.03 -17.88
CA ASP A 122 -15.74 28.80 -17.01
C ASP A 122 -15.42 28.85 -15.51
N ASN A 123 -14.14 28.93 -15.10
CA ASN A 123 -13.66 29.12 -13.72
C ASN A 123 -14.50 28.45 -12.59
N THR A 124 -14.98 27.23 -12.84
CA THR A 124 -15.72 26.45 -11.86
C THR A 124 -14.77 25.72 -10.91
N ALA A 125 -15.28 25.24 -9.77
CA ALA A 125 -14.49 24.40 -8.87
C ALA A 125 -13.96 23.16 -9.61
N GLU A 126 -14.82 22.48 -10.38
CA GLU A 126 -14.41 21.30 -11.16
C GLU A 126 -13.37 21.61 -12.23
N ALA A 127 -13.47 22.74 -12.94
CA ALA A 127 -12.47 23.12 -13.94
C ALA A 127 -11.10 23.37 -13.31
N ARG A 128 -11.06 23.93 -12.09
CA ARG A 128 -9.81 24.10 -11.32
C ARG A 128 -9.21 22.75 -10.95
N GLU A 129 -10.03 21.82 -10.47
CA GLU A 129 -9.60 20.46 -10.11
C GLU A 129 -9.04 19.70 -11.33
N ARG A 130 -9.79 19.67 -12.43
CA ARG A 130 -9.39 18.98 -13.68
C ARG A 130 -8.09 19.54 -14.26
N TYR A 131 -7.93 20.86 -14.26
CA TYR A 131 -6.67 21.46 -14.69
C TYR A 131 -5.51 21.07 -13.76
N GLU A 132 -5.69 21.20 -12.45
CA GLU A 132 -4.66 20.86 -11.49
C GLU A 132 -4.24 19.39 -11.59
N ASP A 133 -5.20 18.48 -11.72
CA ASP A 133 -4.94 17.04 -11.91
C ASP A 133 -4.25 16.74 -13.23
N SER A 134 -4.68 17.35 -14.36
CA SER A 134 -4.05 17.11 -15.66
C SER A 134 -2.53 17.39 -15.64
N VAL A 135 -2.11 18.50 -15.03
CA VAL A 135 -0.70 18.89 -14.93
C VAL A 135 0.08 17.95 -13.99
N LYS A 136 -0.54 17.52 -12.89
CA LYS A 136 0.05 16.54 -11.97
C LYS A 136 0.21 15.16 -12.62
N LEU A 137 -0.81 14.70 -13.36
CA LEU A 137 -0.80 13.43 -14.08
C LEU A 137 0.27 13.41 -15.17
N PHE A 138 0.46 14.51 -15.90
CA PHE A 138 1.60 14.68 -16.80
C PHE A 138 2.94 14.50 -16.07
N CYS A 139 3.12 15.14 -14.92
CA CYS A 139 4.35 15.01 -14.12
C CYS A 139 4.59 13.59 -13.63
N ILE A 140 3.52 12.89 -13.23
CA ILE A 140 3.56 11.48 -12.83
C ILE A 140 4.03 10.61 -14.00
N ALA A 141 3.39 10.76 -15.17
CA ALA A 141 3.72 9.99 -16.37
C ALA A 141 5.17 10.25 -16.80
N PHE A 142 5.58 11.52 -16.83
CA PHE A 142 6.96 11.92 -17.10
C PHE A 142 7.95 11.29 -16.13
N ARG A 143 7.69 11.32 -14.82
CA ARG A 143 8.58 10.67 -13.84
C ARG A 143 8.70 9.18 -14.12
N VAL A 144 7.59 8.47 -14.33
CA VAL A 144 7.62 7.01 -14.48
C VAL A 144 8.40 6.63 -15.72
N ALA A 145 8.14 7.30 -16.85
CA ALA A 145 8.88 7.10 -18.10
C ALA A 145 10.38 7.45 -17.94
N LEU A 146 10.71 8.57 -17.30
CA LEU A 146 12.08 9.01 -17.06
C LEU A 146 12.86 8.00 -16.20
N LEU A 147 12.27 7.53 -15.10
CA LEU A 147 12.95 6.60 -14.20
C LEU A 147 13.09 5.20 -14.82
N ALA A 148 12.13 4.77 -15.64
CA ALA A 148 12.23 3.53 -16.41
C ALA A 148 13.39 3.59 -17.41
N ARG A 149 13.46 4.66 -18.23
CA ARG A 149 14.55 4.83 -19.20
C ARG A 149 15.90 5.04 -18.53
N LYS A 150 15.96 5.80 -17.42
CA LYS A 150 17.18 5.94 -16.60
C LYS A 150 17.71 4.59 -16.15
N LYS A 151 16.82 3.70 -15.66
CA LYS A 151 17.22 2.36 -15.21
C LYS A 151 17.78 1.54 -16.38
N ALA A 152 17.18 1.62 -17.56
CA ALA A 152 17.69 0.96 -18.76
C ALA A 152 19.08 1.49 -19.13
N VAL A 153 19.27 2.81 -19.19
CA VAL A 153 20.57 3.45 -19.47
C VAL A 153 21.65 2.99 -18.48
N LEU A 154 21.37 3.02 -17.18
CA LEU A 154 22.35 2.66 -16.15
C LEU A 154 22.66 1.15 -16.09
N ALA A 155 21.84 0.31 -16.71
CA ALA A 155 22.06 -1.13 -16.78
C ALA A 155 23.00 -1.54 -17.95
N ILE A 156 23.25 -0.65 -18.91
CA ILE A 156 24.14 -0.91 -20.04
C ILE A 156 25.58 -0.95 -19.52
N GLU A 157 26.31 -2.05 -19.78
CA GLU A 157 27.70 -2.22 -19.33
C GLU A 157 28.68 -1.47 -20.23
N ASP A 158 28.49 -1.50 -21.55
CA ASP A 158 29.33 -0.79 -22.52
C ASP A 158 29.20 0.74 -22.38
N GLY A 159 30.35 1.41 -22.24
CA GLY A 159 30.42 2.85 -21.99
C GLY A 159 29.92 3.72 -23.15
N ARG A 160 30.15 3.28 -24.41
CA ARG A 160 29.75 4.02 -25.61
C ARG A 160 28.25 3.88 -25.85
N GLU A 161 27.72 2.66 -25.75
CA GLU A 161 26.27 2.41 -25.85
C GLU A 161 25.50 3.11 -24.73
N ARG A 162 26.03 3.09 -23.50
CA ARG A 162 25.46 3.84 -22.38
C ARG A 162 25.41 5.34 -22.68
N THR A 163 26.47 5.89 -23.27
CA THR A 163 26.56 7.31 -23.63
C THR A 163 25.58 7.67 -24.74
N LEU A 164 25.39 6.81 -25.74
CA LEU A 164 24.36 6.98 -26.78
C LEU A 164 22.96 6.97 -26.17
N ALA A 165 22.61 5.94 -25.38
CA ALA A 165 21.30 5.85 -24.76
C ALA A 165 21.01 7.01 -23.79
N ALA A 166 22.04 7.49 -23.08
CA ALA A 166 21.97 8.68 -22.24
C ALA A 166 21.75 9.97 -23.06
N TYR A 167 22.36 10.07 -24.24
CA TYR A 167 22.17 11.19 -25.16
C TYR A 167 20.73 11.23 -25.67
N ASP A 168 20.17 10.10 -26.12
CA ASP A 168 18.79 10.02 -26.61
C ASP A 168 17.78 10.34 -25.50
N LEU A 169 17.96 9.77 -24.30
CA LEU A 169 17.18 10.13 -23.12
C LEU A 169 17.21 11.66 -22.88
N THR A 170 18.39 12.27 -22.94
CA THR A 170 18.56 13.70 -22.68
C THR A 170 17.86 14.57 -23.72
N ARG A 171 17.90 14.18 -25.00
CA ARG A 171 17.18 14.87 -26.09
C ARG A 171 15.67 14.88 -25.83
N VAL A 172 15.09 13.70 -25.60
CA VAL A 172 13.64 13.54 -25.43
C VAL A 172 13.17 14.27 -24.17
N VAL A 173 13.90 14.15 -23.07
CA VAL A 173 13.61 14.90 -21.82
C VAL A 173 13.63 16.40 -22.04
N THR A 174 14.65 16.91 -22.74
CA THR A 174 14.77 18.35 -23.02
C THR A 174 13.62 18.84 -23.92
N ALA A 175 13.24 18.04 -24.91
CA ALA A 175 12.08 18.31 -25.77
C ALA A 175 10.76 18.34 -24.96
N CYS A 176 10.54 17.37 -24.07
CA CYS A 176 9.36 17.32 -23.20
C CYS A 176 9.25 18.57 -22.32
N LEU A 177 10.35 18.97 -21.66
CA LEU A 177 10.36 20.17 -20.80
C LEU A 177 10.13 21.44 -21.62
N LYS A 178 10.73 21.55 -22.82
CA LYS A 178 10.54 22.70 -23.71
C LYS A 178 9.08 22.79 -24.17
N ARG A 179 8.47 21.67 -24.58
CA ARG A 179 7.06 21.58 -24.97
C ARG A 179 6.16 21.97 -23.81
N TYR A 180 6.34 21.37 -22.64
CA TYR A 180 5.56 21.67 -21.42
C TYR A 180 5.57 23.17 -21.08
N ARG A 181 6.76 23.78 -21.02
CA ARG A 181 6.93 25.19 -20.71
C ARG A 181 6.38 26.12 -21.79
N LYS A 182 6.52 25.76 -23.08
CA LYS A 182 5.97 26.53 -24.20
C LYS A 182 4.44 26.48 -24.23
N THR A 183 3.85 25.31 -24.03
CA THR A 183 2.41 25.09 -24.13
C THR A 183 1.65 25.75 -22.98
N LEU A 184 2.17 25.63 -21.75
CA LEU A 184 1.45 26.09 -20.55
C LEU A 184 1.98 27.42 -20.00
N GLY A 185 3.25 27.75 -20.20
CA GLY A 185 3.95 28.74 -19.36
C GLY A 185 3.43 30.17 -19.39
N THR A 186 3.01 30.70 -20.55
CA THR A 186 2.44 32.05 -20.63
C THR A 186 1.04 32.10 -20.04
N ARG A 187 0.17 31.19 -20.49
CA ARG A 187 -1.26 31.14 -20.16
C ARG A 187 -1.52 30.67 -18.72
N ALA A 188 -0.66 29.83 -18.17
CA ALA A 188 -0.75 29.42 -16.77
C ALA A 188 -0.52 30.58 -15.78
N LYS A 189 0.16 31.67 -16.20
CA LYS A 189 0.27 32.88 -15.36
C LYS A 189 -1.09 33.54 -15.17
N GLU A 190 -1.92 33.56 -16.21
CA GLU A 190 -3.28 34.11 -16.17
C GLU A 190 -4.19 33.27 -15.29
N ALA A 191 -4.05 31.93 -15.34
CA ALA A 191 -4.83 31.02 -14.52
C ALA A 191 -4.49 31.06 -13.02
N ARG A 192 -3.32 31.62 -12.65
CA ARG A 192 -2.84 31.65 -11.25
C ARG A 192 -3.83 32.29 -10.28
N ARG A 193 -4.55 33.33 -10.71
CA ARG A 193 -5.54 34.04 -9.86
C ARG A 193 -6.74 33.19 -9.46
N PHE A 194 -6.99 32.10 -10.19
CA PHE A 194 -8.14 31.22 -9.97
C PHE A 194 -7.81 30.02 -9.08
N LEU A 195 -6.52 29.76 -8.82
CA LEU A 195 -6.06 28.56 -8.15
C LEU A 195 -5.56 28.88 -6.74
N ARG A 196 -5.85 27.98 -5.79
CA ARG A 196 -5.30 28.07 -4.41
C ARG A 196 -3.78 27.86 -4.39
N ALA A 197 -3.28 27.03 -5.29
CA ALA A 197 -1.88 26.71 -5.47
C ALA A 197 -1.47 26.93 -6.93
N PRO A 198 -0.28 27.50 -7.21
CA PRO A 198 0.20 27.67 -8.58
C PRO A 198 0.64 26.32 -9.17
N ALA A 199 -0.32 25.49 -9.58
CA ALA A 199 -0.11 24.11 -10.04
C ALA A 199 1.01 23.99 -11.09
N TYR A 200 1.01 24.86 -12.10
CA TYR A 200 2.05 24.90 -13.14
C TYR A 200 3.46 25.13 -12.55
N LEU A 201 3.62 26.05 -11.60
CA LEU A 201 4.93 26.39 -11.04
C LEU A 201 5.47 25.25 -10.18
N TYR A 202 4.62 24.62 -9.37
CA TYR A 202 4.99 23.46 -8.55
C TYR A 202 5.32 22.24 -9.41
N CYS A 203 4.59 22.03 -10.50
CA CYS A 203 4.84 20.96 -11.45
C CYS A 203 6.12 21.20 -12.27
N ASP A 204 6.39 22.43 -12.74
CA ASP A 204 7.64 22.77 -13.41
C ASP A 204 8.86 22.66 -12.47
N GLU A 205 8.71 23.05 -11.20
CA GLU A 205 9.74 22.85 -10.17
C GLU A 205 10.03 21.34 -9.99
N TYR A 206 8.98 20.53 -9.84
CA TYR A 206 9.08 19.08 -9.71
C TYR A 206 9.80 18.43 -10.91
N LEU A 207 9.37 18.75 -12.13
CA LEU A 207 9.97 18.27 -13.38
C LEU A 207 11.45 18.66 -13.48
N SER A 208 11.78 19.88 -13.09
CA SER A 208 13.15 20.39 -13.10
C SER A 208 14.04 19.66 -12.08
N ILE A 209 13.53 19.42 -10.85
CA ILE A 209 14.27 18.69 -9.81
C ILE A 209 14.54 17.25 -10.25
N ILE A 210 13.52 16.52 -10.70
CA ILE A 210 13.68 15.11 -11.06
C ILE A 210 14.56 14.91 -12.29
N THR A 211 14.48 15.82 -13.27
CA THR A 211 15.34 15.83 -14.44
C THR A 211 16.78 16.09 -14.04
N THR A 212 17.03 17.11 -13.21
CA THR A 212 18.39 17.44 -12.75
C THR A 212 19.00 16.29 -11.95
N ARG A 213 18.23 15.66 -11.07
CA ARG A 213 18.70 14.49 -10.30
C ARG A 213 19.05 13.32 -11.23
N THR A 214 18.19 13.03 -12.20
CA THR A 214 18.39 11.94 -13.17
C THR A 214 19.60 12.17 -14.05
N LEU A 215 19.72 13.36 -14.66
CA LEU A 215 20.89 13.73 -15.47
C LEU A 215 22.16 13.76 -14.63
N GLY A 216 22.11 14.22 -13.38
CA GLY A 216 23.26 14.22 -12.47
C GLY A 216 23.76 12.81 -12.15
N GLU A 217 22.86 11.82 -12.01
CA GLU A 217 23.24 10.41 -11.85
C GLU A 217 23.86 9.84 -13.14
N ILE A 218 23.28 10.15 -14.31
CA ILE A 218 23.83 9.74 -15.61
C ILE A 218 25.22 10.33 -15.85
N VAL A 219 25.40 11.63 -15.60
CA VAL A 219 26.66 12.35 -15.81
C VAL A 219 27.81 11.75 -14.98
N ARG A 220 27.54 11.27 -13.76
CA ARG A 220 28.55 10.59 -12.93
C ARG A 220 29.04 9.27 -13.52
N GLY A 221 28.24 8.63 -14.37
CA GLY A 221 28.55 7.34 -15.00
C GLY A 221 29.01 7.44 -16.45
N LEU A 222 29.27 8.65 -16.97
CA LEU A 222 29.76 8.85 -18.34
C LEU A 222 31.25 8.51 -18.43
N SER A 223 31.58 7.46 -19.17
CA SER A 223 32.94 7.10 -19.56
C SER A 223 32.90 6.18 -20.79
N PRO A 224 33.68 6.42 -21.85
CA PRO A 224 34.55 7.59 -22.08
C PRO A 224 33.75 8.86 -22.40
N VAL A 225 34.39 10.03 -22.28
CA VAL A 225 33.77 11.32 -22.65
C VAL A 225 33.88 11.53 -24.15
N GLU A 226 32.74 11.55 -24.84
CA GLU A 226 32.65 11.71 -26.29
C GLU A 226 31.95 13.02 -26.67
N LYS A 227 31.89 13.36 -27.97
CA LYS A 227 31.14 14.54 -28.47
C LYS A 227 29.69 14.57 -27.98
N ARG A 228 29.05 13.41 -27.86
CA ARG A 228 27.67 13.27 -27.34
C ARG A 228 27.58 13.59 -25.84
N SER A 229 28.62 13.30 -25.06
CA SER A 229 28.70 13.64 -23.63
C SER A 229 28.64 15.15 -23.41
N THR A 230 29.17 15.95 -24.34
CA THR A 230 29.09 17.42 -24.29
C THR A 230 27.66 17.92 -24.30
N TYR A 231 26.77 17.34 -25.11
CA TYR A 231 25.35 17.70 -25.11
C TYR A 231 24.65 17.35 -23.79
N ILE A 232 24.98 16.19 -23.21
CA ILE A 232 24.43 15.76 -21.92
C ILE A 232 24.86 16.73 -20.81
N LEU A 233 26.15 17.07 -20.77
CA LEU A 233 26.72 18.02 -19.81
C LEU A 233 26.13 19.43 -19.98
N ALA A 234 25.98 19.89 -21.22
CA ALA A 234 25.35 21.19 -21.52
C ALA A 234 23.89 21.22 -21.08
N SER A 235 23.11 20.17 -21.38
CA SER A 235 21.72 20.04 -20.95
C SER A 235 21.58 19.98 -19.42
N PHE A 236 22.48 19.25 -18.74
CA PHE A 236 22.54 19.21 -17.28
C PHE A 236 22.88 20.59 -16.69
N GLY A 237 23.87 21.28 -17.25
CA GLY A 237 24.26 22.63 -16.86
C GLY A 237 23.12 23.64 -17.05
N ALA A 238 22.44 23.59 -18.18
CA ALA A 238 21.30 24.44 -18.49
C ALA A 238 20.14 24.22 -17.50
N GLN A 239 19.82 22.97 -17.15
CA GLN A 239 18.78 22.68 -16.14
C GLN A 239 19.17 23.16 -14.74
N ARG A 240 20.45 23.03 -14.35
CA ARG A 240 20.93 23.60 -13.08
C ARG A 240 20.85 25.12 -13.06
N ALA A 241 21.24 25.78 -14.14
CA ALA A 241 21.14 27.24 -14.28
C ALA A 241 19.68 27.70 -14.21
N TYR A 242 18.79 27.02 -14.92
CA TYR A 242 17.34 27.26 -14.87
C TYR A 242 16.80 27.19 -13.44
N ARG A 243 17.11 26.11 -12.72
CA ARG A 243 16.68 25.94 -11.32
C ARG A 243 17.27 27.00 -10.39
N ARG A 244 18.53 27.38 -10.57
CA ARG A 244 19.16 28.43 -9.75
C ARG A 244 18.46 29.78 -9.90
N ILE A 245 18.00 30.11 -11.11
CA ILE A 245 17.29 31.37 -11.38
C ILE A 245 15.82 31.28 -10.96
N ARG A 246 15.14 30.18 -11.27
CA ARG A 246 13.68 30.07 -11.13
C ARG A 246 13.21 29.51 -9.80
N TYR A 247 14.03 28.66 -9.16
CA TYR A 247 13.70 27.88 -7.97
C TYR A 247 14.89 27.81 -6.99
N PRO A 248 15.39 28.94 -6.47
CA PRO A 248 16.55 28.95 -5.57
C PRO A 248 16.31 28.16 -4.28
N ASP A 249 15.08 28.18 -3.72
CA ASP A 249 14.72 27.50 -2.47
C ASP A 249 14.86 25.97 -2.52
N SER A 250 14.82 25.36 -3.72
CA SER A 250 15.00 23.91 -3.88
C SER A 250 16.40 23.53 -4.36
N MET A 251 17.34 24.48 -4.39
CA MET A 251 18.73 24.20 -4.73
C MET A 251 19.54 23.81 -3.48
N PRO A 252 20.19 22.63 -3.47
CA PRO A 252 21.08 22.28 -2.38
C PRO A 252 22.38 23.11 -2.44
N SER A 253 22.88 23.49 -1.26
CA SER A 253 24.19 24.11 -1.05
C SER A 253 25.18 23.06 -0.54
N LYS A 254 26.46 23.20 -0.91
CA LYS A 254 27.51 22.31 -0.37
C LYS A 254 27.78 22.58 1.12
N ASP A 255 27.66 23.83 1.53
CA ASP A 255 28.07 24.30 2.86
C ASP A 255 26.87 24.58 3.79
N GLY A 256 25.66 24.19 3.39
CA GLY A 256 24.43 24.43 4.15
C GLY A 256 23.72 23.15 4.59
N ASP A 257 22.77 23.28 5.52
CA ASP A 257 22.02 22.16 6.13
C ASP A 257 21.10 21.41 5.13
N ASN A 258 20.77 22.02 3.98
CA ASN A 258 19.94 21.40 2.93
C ASN A 258 18.55 20.89 3.38
N GLU A 259 18.10 21.24 4.58
CA GLU A 259 16.79 20.86 5.11
C GLU A 259 15.66 21.33 4.19
N LEU A 260 15.66 22.63 3.85
CA LEU A 260 14.61 23.24 3.03
C LEU A 260 14.47 22.58 1.64
N PRO A 261 15.54 22.37 0.85
CA PRO A 261 15.45 21.60 -0.40
C PRO A 261 14.87 20.18 -0.23
N VAL A 262 15.25 19.47 0.83
CA VAL A 262 14.77 18.10 1.11
C VAL A 262 13.29 18.10 1.50
N PHE A 263 12.89 19.02 2.37
CA PHE A 263 11.50 19.23 2.76
C PHE A 263 10.65 19.60 1.55
N ARG A 264 11.09 20.58 0.76
CA ARG A 264 10.39 21.09 -0.42
C ARG A 264 10.20 20.00 -1.48
N TRP A 265 11.21 19.18 -1.74
CA TRP A 265 11.07 18.00 -2.60
C TRP A 265 10.01 17.03 -2.08
N SER A 266 9.97 16.78 -0.76
CA SER A 266 9.00 15.89 -0.14
C SER A 266 7.57 16.41 -0.26
N VAL A 267 7.37 17.73 -0.13
CA VAL A 267 6.07 18.40 -0.33
C VAL A 267 5.64 18.34 -1.79
N LEU A 268 6.51 18.71 -2.73
CA LEU A 268 6.21 18.67 -4.17
C LEU A 268 5.85 17.26 -4.63
N LYS A 269 6.54 16.24 -4.12
CA LYS A 269 6.23 14.84 -4.41
C LYS A 269 4.82 14.47 -3.93
N LYS A 270 4.46 14.84 -2.69
CA LYS A 270 3.10 14.59 -2.15
C LYS A 270 2.03 15.34 -2.96
N TYR A 271 2.32 16.58 -3.35
CA TYR A 271 1.44 17.41 -4.16
C TYR A 271 1.17 16.79 -5.54
N VAL A 272 2.23 16.36 -6.24
CA VAL A 272 2.12 15.73 -7.57
C VAL A 272 1.48 14.35 -7.50
N ASP A 273 1.80 13.53 -6.48
CA ASP A 273 1.23 12.18 -6.34
C ASP A 273 -0.24 12.18 -5.81
N MET A 274 -0.78 13.32 -5.37
CA MET A 274 -2.11 13.47 -4.76
C MET A 274 -3.27 12.84 -5.56
N PRO A 275 -3.37 12.97 -6.91
CA PRO A 275 -4.50 12.41 -7.68
C PRO A 275 -4.54 10.88 -7.67
N LEU A 276 -3.43 10.24 -7.31
CA LEU A 276 -3.33 8.78 -7.23
C LEU A 276 -3.68 8.24 -5.86
N PHE A 277 -3.63 9.05 -4.80
CA PHE A 277 -3.86 8.56 -3.44
C PHE A 277 -5.35 8.59 -3.11
N LEU A 278 -5.86 7.45 -2.67
CA LEU A 278 -7.21 7.37 -2.10
C LEU A 278 -7.12 7.66 -0.60
N LEU A 279 -7.93 8.59 -0.14
CA LEU A 279 -7.99 8.96 1.26
C LEU A 279 -8.82 7.90 2.01
N VAL A 280 -8.22 7.30 3.02
CA VAL A 280 -8.87 6.34 3.90
C VAL A 280 -9.15 7.02 5.23
N GLN A 281 -10.36 7.55 5.37
CA GLN A 281 -10.77 8.32 6.54
C GLN A 281 -11.61 7.46 7.50
N ARG A 282 -11.46 7.68 8.81
CA ARG A 282 -12.27 7.00 9.81
C ARG A 282 -13.73 7.39 9.65
N HIS A 283 -14.59 6.40 9.51
CA HIS A 283 -16.02 6.62 9.68
C HIS A 283 -16.31 6.58 11.19
N SER A 284 -16.46 7.74 11.82
CA SER A 284 -16.89 7.83 13.22
C SER A 284 -18.39 7.56 13.29
N GLY A 285 -18.75 6.29 13.34
CA GLY A 285 -20.10 5.88 13.70
C GLY A 285 -20.03 4.45 14.21
N ASN A 286 -20.43 4.24 15.46
CA ASN A 286 -20.84 2.90 15.87
C ASN A 286 -21.86 2.44 14.83
N SER A 287 -21.67 1.23 14.29
CA SER A 287 -22.59 0.74 13.25
C SER A 287 -24.02 0.83 13.79
N LEU A 288 -24.97 1.21 12.94
CA LEU A 288 -26.39 1.20 13.33
C LEU A 288 -26.79 -0.16 13.94
N LEU A 289 -26.14 -1.24 13.49
CA LEU A 289 -26.24 -2.57 14.08
C LEU A 289 -25.89 -2.61 15.58
N VAL A 290 -24.80 -1.96 16.01
CA VAL A 290 -24.43 -1.89 17.44
C VAL A 290 -25.51 -1.14 18.24
N HIS A 291 -26.08 -0.07 17.70
CA HIS A 291 -27.16 0.66 18.36
C HIS A 291 -28.46 -0.16 18.44
N ILE A 292 -28.84 -0.85 17.35
CA ILE A 292 -29.99 -1.77 17.33
C ILE A 292 -29.80 -2.92 18.33
N LEU A 293 -28.58 -3.44 18.43
CA LEU A 293 -28.23 -4.47 19.40
C LEU A 293 -28.40 -3.96 20.83
N TYR A 294 -27.88 -2.76 21.12
CA TYR A 294 -28.01 -2.13 22.42
C TYR A 294 -29.46 -1.80 22.77
N SER A 295 -30.27 -1.35 21.81
CA SER A 295 -31.69 -1.11 22.06
C SER A 295 -32.45 -2.40 22.33
N LEU A 296 -32.14 -3.49 21.62
CA LEU A 296 -32.75 -4.80 21.88
C LEU A 296 -32.37 -5.33 23.27
N ILE A 297 -31.10 -5.24 23.65
CA ILE A 297 -30.64 -5.62 25.00
C ILE A 297 -31.34 -4.79 26.07
N ALA A 298 -31.49 -3.48 25.85
CA ALA A 298 -32.20 -2.60 26.76
C ALA A 298 -33.69 -2.97 26.87
N ALA A 299 -34.34 -3.32 25.76
CA ALA A 299 -35.72 -3.77 25.73
C ALA A 299 -35.92 -5.07 26.54
N VAL A 300 -35.05 -6.07 26.34
CA VAL A 300 -35.08 -7.34 27.10
C VAL A 300 -34.86 -7.10 28.59
N ALA A 301 -33.92 -6.21 28.96
CA ALA A 301 -33.68 -5.88 30.37
C ALA A 301 -34.89 -5.14 30.99
N MET A 302 -35.53 -4.24 30.23
CA MET A 302 -36.74 -3.54 30.68
C MET A 302 -37.93 -4.48 30.82
N SER A 303 -38.17 -5.41 29.90
CA SER A 303 -39.28 -6.36 29.99
C SER A 303 -39.14 -7.28 31.21
N LEU A 304 -37.90 -7.68 31.52
CA LEU A 304 -37.60 -8.53 32.68
C LEU A 304 -37.77 -7.77 34.01
N ALA A 305 -37.41 -6.47 34.02
CA ALA A 305 -37.69 -5.62 35.19
C ALA A 305 -39.19 -5.39 35.39
N LEU A 306 -39.91 -5.10 34.30
CA LEU A 306 -41.36 -4.84 34.33
C LEU A 306 -42.14 -6.07 34.82
N THR A 307 -41.75 -7.27 34.37
CA THR A 307 -42.36 -8.53 34.82
C THR A 307 -42.13 -8.78 36.31
N VAL A 308 -40.95 -8.47 36.85
CA VAL A 308 -40.71 -8.52 38.31
C VAL A 308 -41.58 -7.51 39.04
N THR A 309 -41.77 -6.30 38.51
CA THR A 309 -42.66 -5.31 39.12
C THR A 309 -44.12 -5.77 39.12
N PHE A 310 -44.63 -6.28 38.01
CA PHE A 310 -46.02 -6.75 37.88
C PHE A 310 -46.33 -7.99 38.73
N VAL A 311 -45.40 -8.95 38.84
CA VAL A 311 -45.61 -10.16 39.66
C VAL A 311 -45.70 -9.84 41.16
N TRP A 312 -45.24 -8.66 41.57
CA TRP A 312 -45.14 -8.25 42.97
C TRP A 312 -46.05 -7.06 43.31
N GLU A 313 -46.89 -6.64 42.36
CA GLU A 313 -47.82 -5.51 42.52
C GLU A 313 -48.98 -5.84 43.47
N ASP A 314 -49.29 -7.14 43.66
CA ASP A 314 -50.29 -7.64 44.62
C ASP A 314 -49.77 -7.78 46.07
N ALA A 315 -48.51 -7.42 46.34
CA ALA A 315 -47.94 -7.49 47.69
C ALA A 315 -48.19 -6.16 48.43
N ASP A 316 -49.10 -6.18 49.41
CA ASP A 316 -49.47 -5.01 50.22
C ASP A 316 -48.26 -4.26 50.82
N PHE A 317 -48.39 -2.94 50.81
CA PHE A 317 -47.35 -1.91 50.92
C PHE A 317 -46.42 -1.95 52.17
N PHE A 318 -45.16 -1.56 51.94
CA PHE A 318 -44.16 -1.06 52.91
C PHE A 318 -43.59 -2.02 53.97
N SER A 319 -43.02 -3.15 53.54
CA SER A 319 -42.02 -3.85 54.36
C SER A 319 -40.60 -3.58 53.84
N ALA A 320 -39.66 -3.27 54.73
CA ALA A 320 -38.23 -3.15 54.44
C ALA A 320 -37.66 -4.24 53.48
N PRO A 321 -38.11 -5.52 53.53
CA PRO A 321 -37.68 -6.53 52.57
C PRO A 321 -38.06 -6.24 51.10
N ILE A 322 -39.21 -5.62 50.81
CA ILE A 322 -39.61 -5.28 49.43
C ILE A 322 -38.67 -4.25 48.83
N PHE A 323 -38.25 -3.25 49.63
CA PHE A 323 -37.27 -2.24 49.19
C PHE A 323 -35.91 -2.88 48.87
N VAL A 324 -35.42 -3.78 49.71
CA VAL A 324 -34.15 -4.50 49.49
C VAL A 324 -34.21 -5.35 48.22
N ILE A 325 -35.33 -6.04 47.99
CA ILE A 325 -35.56 -6.86 46.79
C ILE A 325 -35.63 -5.98 45.54
N ALA A 326 -36.30 -4.82 45.59
CA ALA A 326 -36.39 -3.88 44.48
C ALA A 326 -35.00 -3.32 44.10
N VAL A 327 -34.18 -2.97 45.09
CA VAL A 327 -32.79 -2.55 44.86
C VAL A 327 -31.97 -3.68 44.25
N PHE A 328 -32.15 -4.92 44.72
CA PHE A 328 -31.46 -6.09 44.16
C PHE A 328 -31.90 -6.37 42.72
N ALA A 329 -33.19 -6.30 42.41
CA ALA A 329 -33.73 -6.43 41.06
C ALA A 329 -33.18 -5.34 40.11
N TYR A 330 -33.04 -4.11 40.61
CA TYR A 330 -32.41 -3.02 39.86
C TYR A 330 -30.93 -3.29 39.56
N ILE A 331 -30.17 -3.79 40.53
CA ILE A 331 -28.77 -4.19 40.32
C ILE A 331 -28.69 -5.36 39.33
N CYS A 332 -29.56 -6.38 39.48
CA CYS A 332 -29.65 -7.49 38.55
C CYS A 332 -29.97 -7.03 37.12
N ARG A 333 -30.86 -6.06 36.94
CA ARG A 333 -31.16 -5.45 35.63
C ARG A 333 -29.90 -4.89 34.97
N GLU A 334 -29.12 -4.08 35.69
CA GLU A 334 -27.89 -3.51 35.12
C GLU A 334 -26.81 -4.58 34.88
N ARG A 335 -26.68 -5.58 35.76
CA ARG A 335 -25.75 -6.71 35.54
C ARG A 335 -26.13 -7.60 34.37
N ILE A 336 -27.42 -7.93 34.20
CA ILE A 336 -27.92 -8.71 33.06
C ILE A 336 -27.63 -7.96 31.76
N LYS A 337 -27.91 -6.67 31.70
CA LYS A 337 -27.62 -5.82 30.54
C LYS A 337 -26.13 -5.83 30.18
N ASP A 338 -25.23 -5.74 31.14
CA ASP A 338 -23.79 -5.79 30.89
C ASP A 338 -23.30 -7.18 30.45
N VAL A 339 -23.81 -8.24 31.07
CA VAL A 339 -23.51 -9.63 30.67
C VAL A 339 -24.04 -9.91 29.26
N LEU A 340 -25.26 -9.44 28.94
CA LEU A 340 -25.88 -9.64 27.63
C LEU A 340 -25.17 -8.84 26.55
N LYS A 341 -24.74 -7.60 26.83
CA LYS A 341 -23.83 -6.85 25.95
C LYS A 341 -22.55 -7.63 25.68
N GLY A 342 -21.86 -8.10 26.72
CA GLY A 342 -20.61 -8.85 26.58
C GLY A 342 -20.79 -10.15 25.77
N LYS A 343 -21.84 -10.92 26.04
CA LYS A 343 -22.15 -12.17 25.30
C LYS A 343 -22.61 -11.91 23.87
N MET A 344 -23.40 -10.88 23.60
CA MET A 344 -23.82 -10.56 22.23
C MET A 344 -22.65 -10.03 21.39
N PHE A 345 -21.74 -9.24 21.98
CA PHE A 345 -20.49 -8.88 21.31
C PHE A 345 -19.60 -10.09 21.04
N SER A 346 -19.56 -11.09 21.91
CA SER A 346 -18.77 -12.30 21.65
C SER A 346 -19.41 -13.20 20.57
N LEU A 347 -20.75 -13.26 20.49
CA LEU A 347 -21.48 -14.01 19.46
C LEU A 347 -21.46 -13.31 18.09
N PHE A 348 -21.93 -12.06 18.03
CA PHE A 348 -22.06 -11.30 16.78
C PHE A 348 -20.81 -10.54 16.40
N GLY A 349 -19.84 -10.44 17.32
CA GLY A 349 -18.57 -9.80 17.06
C GLY A 349 -17.96 -10.34 15.77
N LYS A 350 -18.02 -11.65 15.50
CA LYS A 350 -17.42 -12.26 14.29
C LYS A 350 -17.87 -11.61 12.97
N TRP A 351 -19.06 -11.01 12.95
CA TRP A 351 -19.61 -10.36 11.76
C TRP A 351 -19.49 -8.83 11.80
N ILE A 352 -19.18 -8.26 12.97
CA ILE A 352 -19.03 -6.82 13.14
C ILE A 352 -17.56 -6.47 12.88
N PRO A 353 -17.26 -5.66 11.85
CA PRO A 353 -15.92 -5.13 11.65
C PRO A 353 -15.50 -4.26 12.84
N ASP A 354 -14.27 -4.44 13.32
CA ASP A 354 -13.70 -3.63 14.39
C ASP A 354 -13.49 -2.18 13.94
N ARG A 355 -13.30 -1.99 12.63
CA ARG A 355 -13.09 -0.68 12.04
C ARG A 355 -13.67 -0.62 10.63
N VAL A 356 -14.46 0.42 10.36
CA VAL A 356 -14.97 0.73 9.02
C VAL A 356 -14.46 2.09 8.59
N LEU A 357 -13.83 2.13 7.43
CA LEU A 357 -13.17 3.29 6.86
C LEU A 357 -13.85 3.69 5.57
N ARG A 358 -14.04 4.99 5.37
CA ARG A 358 -14.49 5.53 4.10
C ARG A 358 -13.28 5.66 3.17
N VAL A 359 -13.40 5.10 1.97
CA VAL A 359 -12.45 5.33 0.88
C VAL A 359 -13.01 6.44 0.02
N SER A 360 -12.28 7.55 -0.09
CA SER A 360 -12.61 8.67 -0.96
C SER A 360 -11.45 8.99 -1.89
N ASP A 361 -11.73 9.74 -2.95
CA ASP A 361 -10.68 10.36 -3.75
C ASP A 361 -9.99 11.50 -2.96
N SER A 362 -9.05 12.17 -3.62
CA SER A 362 -8.28 13.29 -3.08
C SER A 362 -9.12 14.55 -2.78
N TYR A 363 -10.33 14.63 -3.33
CA TYR A 363 -11.28 15.74 -3.16
C TYR A 363 -12.40 15.44 -2.15
N GLY A 364 -12.46 14.21 -1.64
CA GLY A 364 -13.45 13.78 -0.64
C GLY A 364 -14.69 13.10 -1.23
N ARG A 365 -14.76 12.89 -2.55
CA ARG A 365 -15.83 12.13 -3.20
C ARG A 365 -15.71 10.65 -2.81
N ARG A 366 -16.81 10.06 -2.34
CA ARG A 366 -16.84 8.70 -1.80
C ARG A 366 -16.74 7.65 -2.92
N LEU A 367 -15.76 6.77 -2.82
CA LEU A 367 -15.54 5.68 -3.78
C LEU A 367 -15.96 4.31 -3.21
N GLY A 368 -15.80 4.13 -1.90
CA GLY A 368 -15.99 2.80 -1.30
C GLY A 368 -15.85 2.76 0.22
N ILE A 369 -15.72 1.54 0.73
CA ILE A 369 -15.56 1.21 2.14
C ILE A 369 -14.38 0.23 2.29
N CYS A 370 -13.60 0.43 3.34
CA CYS A 370 -12.60 -0.53 3.80
C CYS A 370 -12.98 -0.99 5.20
N ALA A 371 -13.26 -2.27 5.38
CA ALA A 371 -13.58 -2.88 6.66
C ALA A 371 -12.38 -3.68 7.17
N GLU A 372 -12.01 -3.49 8.43
CA GLU A 372 -10.90 -4.20 9.08
C GLU A 372 -11.39 -4.94 10.32
N GLN A 373 -10.85 -6.14 10.55
CA GLN A 373 -11.08 -6.92 11.76
C GLN A 373 -9.76 -7.42 12.36
N PHE A 374 -9.70 -7.47 13.70
CA PHE A 374 -8.51 -7.86 14.45
C PHE A 374 -8.91 -8.77 15.61
N ARG A 375 -8.42 -10.01 15.65
CA ARG A 375 -8.82 -10.99 16.68
C ARG A 375 -7.70 -11.96 16.96
N PHE A 376 -7.67 -12.49 18.18
CA PHE A 376 -6.91 -13.71 18.43
C PHE A 376 -7.74 -14.93 18.04
N ALA A 377 -7.15 -15.79 17.22
CA ALA A 377 -7.75 -17.03 16.75
C ALA A 377 -7.15 -18.22 17.51
N ALA A 378 -7.96 -19.26 17.68
CA ALA A 378 -7.49 -20.54 18.17
C ALA A 378 -7.12 -21.44 16.98
N TRP A 379 -6.17 -22.35 17.19
CA TRP A 379 -5.60 -23.21 16.15
C TRP A 379 -6.66 -24.07 15.44
N ASP A 380 -7.63 -24.58 16.19
CA ASP A 380 -8.77 -25.38 15.72
C ASP A 380 -9.67 -24.63 14.73
N LYS A 381 -9.78 -23.31 14.90
CA LYS A 381 -10.62 -22.42 14.06
C LYS A 381 -9.92 -21.95 12.79
N LEU A 382 -8.66 -22.34 12.57
CA LEU A 382 -7.92 -21.95 11.37
C LEU A 382 -8.40 -22.72 10.13
N PRO A 383 -8.48 -22.06 8.95
CA PRO A 383 -8.74 -22.73 7.68
C PRO A 383 -7.73 -23.85 7.42
N LYS A 384 -8.21 -24.97 6.84
CA LYS A 384 -7.35 -26.14 6.55
C LYS A 384 -6.11 -25.77 5.72
N ALA A 385 -6.28 -24.94 4.68
CA ALA A 385 -5.17 -24.49 3.83
C ALA A 385 -4.09 -23.73 4.60
N VAL A 386 -4.48 -22.87 5.56
CA VAL A 386 -3.56 -22.10 6.41
C VAL A 386 -2.80 -23.04 7.36
N ARG A 387 -3.50 -24.00 7.98
CA ARG A 387 -2.88 -25.01 8.86
C ARG A 387 -1.85 -25.85 8.11
N VAL A 388 -2.21 -26.31 6.91
CA VAL A 388 -1.31 -27.10 6.07
C VAL A 388 -0.07 -26.27 5.67
N LEU A 389 -0.24 -25.02 5.25
CA LEU A 389 0.89 -24.17 4.87
C LEU A 389 1.81 -23.84 6.06
N ARG A 390 1.25 -23.71 7.27
CA ARG A 390 2.01 -23.50 8.52
C ARG A 390 2.82 -24.74 8.94
N ASN A 391 2.28 -25.95 8.75
CA ASN A 391 2.92 -27.20 9.17
C ASN A 391 3.97 -27.76 8.19
N ARG A 392 4.09 -27.20 6.98
CA ARG A 392 4.93 -27.74 5.89
C ARG A 392 6.47 -27.58 6.04
N THR A 393 7.02 -27.22 7.20
CA THR A 393 8.48 -27.05 7.38
C THR A 393 9.05 -27.82 8.57
N HIS A 394 10.06 -28.66 8.31
CA HIS A 394 10.70 -29.61 9.25
C HIS A 394 11.33 -28.99 10.52
N PHE A 395 11.73 -27.72 10.51
CA PHE A 395 12.29 -27.07 11.71
C PHE A 395 11.21 -26.71 12.75
N VAL A 396 9.93 -26.88 12.39
CA VAL A 396 8.80 -26.53 13.23
C VAL A 396 8.39 -27.71 14.12
N ASP A 397 8.89 -28.93 13.95
CA ASP A 397 8.40 -30.08 14.72
C ASP A 397 8.67 -29.97 16.23
N ILE A 398 9.78 -29.34 16.64
CA ILE A 398 10.11 -29.09 18.05
C ILE A 398 9.24 -27.95 18.64
N LEU A 399 8.97 -26.89 17.87
CA LEU A 399 8.12 -25.77 18.29
C LEU A 399 6.62 -26.12 18.24
N ASN A 400 6.22 -26.95 17.28
CA ASN A 400 4.86 -27.45 17.08
C ASN A 400 4.45 -28.41 18.21
N ALA A 401 5.39 -29.19 18.74
CA ALA A 401 5.13 -30.12 19.85
C ALA A 401 4.52 -29.43 21.08
N PHE A 402 4.76 -28.12 21.25
CA PHE A 402 4.28 -27.36 22.40
C PHE A 402 3.01 -26.54 22.15
N HIS A 403 2.52 -26.40 20.90
CA HIS A 403 1.36 -25.54 20.56
C HIS A 403 1.35 -24.17 21.30
N ASN A 404 2.53 -23.60 21.55
CA ASN A 404 2.72 -22.42 22.39
C ASN A 404 2.80 -21.15 21.54
N GLU A 405 1.87 -21.01 20.59
CA GLU A 405 1.78 -19.84 19.73
C GLU A 405 0.44 -19.14 19.88
N ASP A 406 0.49 -17.82 20.02
CA ASP A 406 -0.68 -16.97 19.96
C ASP A 406 -0.89 -16.51 18.51
N ILE A 407 -2.10 -16.72 17.99
CA ILE A 407 -2.42 -16.43 16.60
C ILE A 407 -3.24 -15.15 16.51
N LEU A 408 -2.66 -14.11 15.91
CA LEU A 408 -3.35 -12.87 15.59
C LEU A 408 -3.89 -12.92 14.17
N TYR A 409 -5.21 -12.84 14.03
CA TYR A 409 -5.93 -12.72 12.78
C TYR A 409 -6.24 -11.24 12.48
N TYR A 410 -5.82 -10.81 11.30
CA TYR A 410 -6.17 -9.53 10.69
C TYR A 410 -6.91 -9.78 9.39
N SER A 411 -8.07 -9.16 9.21
CA SER A 411 -8.76 -9.14 7.92
C SER A 411 -8.97 -7.72 7.43
N LYS A 412 -8.89 -7.54 6.12
CA LYS A 412 -9.13 -6.29 5.42
C LYS A 412 -9.96 -6.57 4.18
N THR A 413 -11.19 -6.07 4.18
CA THR A 413 -12.10 -6.13 3.05
C THR A 413 -12.16 -4.75 2.41
N ILE A 414 -11.89 -4.68 1.10
CA ILE A 414 -12.04 -3.45 0.33
C ILE A 414 -13.15 -3.65 -0.68
N ASP A 415 -14.10 -2.73 -0.67
CA ASP A 415 -15.23 -2.66 -1.58
C ASP A 415 -15.33 -1.25 -2.18
N ILE A 416 -14.96 -1.14 -3.46
CA ILE A 416 -14.99 0.11 -4.24
C ILE A 416 -15.99 -0.08 -5.37
N LYS A 417 -16.99 0.80 -5.45
CA LYS A 417 -18.05 0.71 -6.46
C LYS A 417 -17.57 1.15 -7.84
N GLU A 418 -16.81 2.23 -7.88
CA GLU A 418 -16.26 2.75 -9.12
C GLU A 418 -14.83 3.20 -8.88
N LEU A 419 -13.89 2.48 -9.47
CA LEU A 419 -12.48 2.84 -9.42
C LEU A 419 -12.19 3.99 -10.39
N PRO A 420 -11.57 5.10 -9.93
CA PRO A 420 -11.14 6.16 -10.83
C PRO A 420 -10.05 5.68 -11.79
N ASP A 421 -10.18 6.04 -13.06
CA ASP A 421 -9.15 5.84 -14.09
C ASP A 421 -8.64 7.21 -14.58
N PRO A 422 -7.70 7.84 -13.85
CA PRO A 422 -7.24 9.19 -14.17
C PRO A 422 -6.45 9.26 -15.49
N PHE A 423 -6.00 8.12 -16.04
CA PHE A 423 -5.28 8.08 -17.31
C PHE A 423 -6.17 7.68 -18.48
N HIS A 424 -7.44 7.34 -18.24
CA HIS A 424 -8.41 6.90 -19.25
C HIS A 424 -7.89 5.77 -20.15
N GLU A 425 -7.08 4.86 -19.60
CA GLU A 425 -6.45 3.74 -20.32
C GLU A 425 -7.14 2.39 -20.09
N GLY A 426 -8.19 2.35 -19.26
CA GLY A 426 -8.89 1.12 -18.88
C GLY A 426 -8.02 0.15 -18.08
N LYS A 427 -6.89 0.61 -17.54
CA LYS A 427 -5.98 -0.18 -16.70
C LYS A 427 -6.28 0.12 -15.23
N ASN A 428 -7.32 -0.54 -14.72
CA ASN A 428 -7.74 -0.44 -13.32
C ASN A 428 -6.73 -1.14 -12.40
N LEU A 429 -5.67 -0.40 -12.05
CA LEU A 429 -4.61 -0.89 -11.17
C LEU A 429 -4.73 -0.25 -9.80
N LEU A 430 -4.86 -1.06 -8.75
CA LEU A 430 -4.82 -0.62 -7.37
C LEU A 430 -3.55 -1.14 -6.70
N LEU A 431 -2.89 -0.27 -5.96
CA LEU A 431 -1.78 -0.58 -5.07
C LEU A 431 -2.27 -0.41 -3.64
N ASP A 432 -2.50 -1.52 -2.94
CA ASP A 432 -2.74 -1.53 -1.52
C ASP A 432 -1.41 -1.69 -0.79
N ILE A 433 -1.09 -0.73 0.09
CA ILE A 433 0.18 -0.71 0.77
C ILE A 433 -0.06 -0.65 2.28
N SER A 434 0.43 -1.67 2.98
CA SER A 434 0.32 -1.83 4.42
C SER A 434 1.69 -1.81 5.06
N ARG A 435 1.94 -0.81 5.90
CA ARG A 435 3.17 -0.67 6.69
C ARG A 435 2.90 -1.08 8.13
N PHE A 436 3.69 -2.02 8.62
CA PHE A 436 3.63 -2.50 10.00
C PHE A 436 4.84 -1.99 10.78
N ASP A 437 4.57 -1.43 11.96
CA ASP A 437 5.57 -1.10 12.98
C ASP A 437 5.65 -2.24 14.00
N ILE A 438 6.79 -2.91 14.06
CA ILE A 438 6.99 -4.06 14.95
C ILE A 438 7.47 -3.64 16.34
N SER A 439 7.54 -2.34 16.65
CA SER A 439 8.03 -1.85 17.95
C SER A 439 7.28 -2.47 19.12
N ASP A 440 5.97 -2.69 18.98
CA ASP A 440 5.16 -3.32 20.02
C ASP A 440 5.46 -4.82 20.17
N PHE A 441 5.90 -5.47 19.10
CA PHE A 441 6.25 -6.89 19.14
C PHE A 441 7.54 -7.15 19.90
N LEU A 442 8.40 -6.14 20.00
CA LEU A 442 9.73 -6.24 20.61
C LEU A 442 9.76 -5.79 22.08
N ARG A 443 8.62 -5.40 22.67
CA ARG A 443 8.58 -4.87 24.06
C ARG A 443 9.13 -5.84 25.10
N HIS A 444 8.97 -7.14 24.85
CA HIS A 444 9.42 -8.22 25.73
C HIS A 444 10.52 -9.08 25.07
N ALA A 445 11.17 -8.55 24.02
CA ALA A 445 12.32 -9.22 23.43
C ALA A 445 13.55 -8.98 24.31
N ASP A 446 14.24 -10.05 24.68
CA ASP A 446 15.43 -9.99 25.53
C ASP A 446 16.64 -9.52 24.71
N ASP A 447 17.44 -8.63 25.30
CA ASP A 447 18.74 -8.22 24.76
C ASP A 447 19.84 -9.14 25.32
N VAL A 448 19.71 -10.44 25.06
CA VAL A 448 20.67 -11.46 25.52
C VAL A 448 21.39 -12.03 24.30
N LEU A 449 22.72 -12.01 24.35
CA LEU A 449 23.58 -12.76 23.42
C LEU A 449 23.63 -14.19 23.92
N ASP A 450 23.09 -15.11 23.13
CA ASP A 450 23.20 -16.54 23.42
C ASP A 450 24.56 -17.05 22.89
N GLU A 451 25.21 -17.90 23.68
CA GLU A 451 26.50 -18.49 23.34
C GLU A 451 26.29 -19.74 22.49
N ALA A 452 26.75 -19.72 21.23
CA ALA A 452 26.69 -20.88 20.36
C ALA A 452 28.02 -21.67 20.43
N PRO A 453 28.00 -22.98 20.74
CA PRO A 453 29.20 -23.80 20.77
C PRO A 453 29.74 -24.01 19.35
N LEU A 454 31.04 -23.76 19.15
CA LEU A 454 31.73 -24.12 17.91
C LEU A 454 32.03 -25.62 17.93
N ILE A 455 31.84 -26.30 16.81
CA ILE A 455 32.25 -27.71 16.69
C ILE A 455 33.78 -27.75 16.69
N GLY A 456 34.38 -28.25 17.78
CA GLY A 456 35.82 -28.51 17.90
C GLY A 456 36.68 -27.39 18.50
N ASP A 457 36.08 -26.32 19.04
CA ASP A 457 36.77 -25.26 19.79
C ASP A 457 35.93 -24.91 21.03
N GLU A 458 36.56 -24.72 22.20
CA GLU A 458 35.87 -24.33 23.45
C GLU A 458 35.39 -22.86 23.41
N ARG A 459 35.74 -22.12 22.35
CA ARG A 459 35.31 -20.74 22.16
C ARG A 459 33.84 -20.66 21.78
N LEU A 460 33.06 -20.07 22.67
CA LEU A 460 31.67 -19.70 22.45
C LEU A 460 31.60 -18.42 21.61
N LEU A 461 30.81 -18.44 20.53
CA LEU A 461 30.55 -17.24 19.74
C LEU A 461 29.24 -16.60 20.20
N PRO A 462 29.22 -15.27 20.42
CA PRO A 462 28.00 -14.56 20.74
C PRO A 462 27.07 -14.56 19.51
N GLY A 463 25.85 -15.06 19.71
CA GLY A 463 24.77 -15.03 18.74
C GLY A 463 23.59 -14.23 19.28
N ASP A 464 23.09 -13.28 18.49
CA ASP A 464 21.84 -12.59 18.85
C ASP A 464 20.70 -13.60 18.99
N LYS A 465 19.96 -13.53 20.09
CA LYS A 465 18.70 -14.25 20.23
C LYS A 465 17.71 -13.82 19.15
N VAL A 466 17.12 -14.80 18.48
CA VAL A 466 16.22 -14.58 17.33
C VAL A 466 14.82 -15.10 17.65
N TYR A 467 13.82 -14.29 17.30
CA TYR A 467 12.41 -14.65 17.37
C TYR A 467 11.84 -14.83 15.97
N HIS A 468 11.20 -15.98 15.73
CA HIS A 468 10.55 -16.27 14.46
C HIS A 468 9.04 -16.01 14.58
N VAL A 469 8.53 -15.09 13.77
CA VAL A 469 7.09 -14.82 13.64
C VAL A 469 6.67 -15.23 12.23
N ASP A 470 5.83 -16.24 12.12
CA ASP A 470 5.27 -16.67 10.83
C ASP A 470 4.06 -15.77 10.49
N MET A 471 4.01 -15.29 9.25
CA MET A 471 2.92 -14.48 8.69
C MET A 471 2.36 -15.22 7.49
N VAL A 472 1.16 -15.79 7.65
CA VAL A 472 0.42 -16.45 6.55
C VAL A 472 -0.65 -15.50 6.05
N ARG A 473 -0.75 -15.33 4.74
CA ARG A 473 -1.69 -14.41 4.11
C ARG A 473 -2.52 -15.15 3.07
N ARG A 474 -3.83 -14.90 3.08
CA ARG A 474 -4.78 -15.39 2.09
C ARG A 474 -5.45 -14.19 1.44
N ILE A 475 -5.39 -14.13 0.11
CA ILE A 475 -5.95 -13.04 -0.66
C ILE A 475 -7.04 -13.59 -1.55
N THR A 476 -8.27 -13.28 -1.20
CA THR A 476 -9.44 -13.67 -1.98
C THR A 476 -9.82 -12.52 -2.88
N HIS A 477 -9.83 -12.77 -4.18
CA HIS A 477 -10.27 -11.82 -5.21
C HIS A 477 -11.24 -12.54 -6.16
N ARG A 478 -11.87 -11.80 -7.08
CA ARG A 478 -12.92 -12.37 -7.94
C ARG A 478 -12.48 -13.59 -8.77
N CYS A 479 -11.21 -13.66 -9.14
CA CYS A 479 -10.69 -14.67 -10.05
C CYS A 479 -9.99 -15.84 -9.33
N GLY A 480 -9.90 -15.81 -7.99
CA GLY A 480 -9.21 -16.86 -7.24
C GLY A 480 -8.81 -16.47 -5.83
N CYS A 481 -8.02 -17.36 -5.24
CA CYS A 481 -7.50 -17.20 -3.89
C CYS A 481 -6.01 -17.52 -3.89
N ASP A 482 -5.18 -16.53 -3.55
CA ASP A 482 -3.74 -16.71 -3.39
C ASP A 482 -3.41 -16.94 -1.91
N LEU A 483 -2.44 -17.81 -1.63
CA LEU A 483 -1.98 -18.10 -0.27
C LEU A 483 -0.46 -17.97 -0.21
N GLU A 484 0.03 -17.16 0.71
CA GLU A 484 1.45 -16.82 0.85
C GLU A 484 1.90 -16.97 2.30
N ARG A 485 3.18 -17.31 2.49
CA ARG A 485 3.79 -17.43 3.81
C ARG A 485 5.12 -16.70 3.83
N PHE A 486 5.28 -15.84 4.83
CA PHE A 486 6.52 -15.14 5.13
C PHE A 486 6.93 -15.45 6.56
N ARG A 487 8.23 -15.56 6.80
CA ARG A 487 8.80 -15.66 8.13
C ARG A 487 9.55 -14.37 8.44
N LEU A 488 9.06 -13.67 9.45
CA LEU A 488 9.69 -12.48 10.00
C LEU A 488 10.72 -12.94 11.03
N VAL A 489 11.98 -12.57 10.83
CA VAL A 489 13.08 -12.92 11.72
C VAL A 489 13.44 -11.67 12.52
N LEU A 490 13.11 -11.68 13.80
CA LEU A 490 13.20 -10.54 14.71
C LEU A 490 14.34 -10.73 15.71
N THR A 491 14.95 -9.63 16.14
CA THR A 491 15.86 -9.53 17.28
C THR A 491 15.41 -8.35 18.17
N HIS A 492 15.96 -8.20 19.37
CA HIS A 492 15.68 -7.05 20.22
C HIS A 492 15.91 -5.70 19.50
N ALA A 493 16.93 -5.62 18.62
CA ALA A 493 17.24 -4.41 17.85
C ALA A 493 16.22 -4.10 16.73
N GLY A 494 15.46 -5.09 16.25
CA GLY A 494 14.54 -4.91 15.14
C GLY A 494 14.36 -6.12 14.24
N LEU A 495 13.95 -5.86 13.00
CA LEU A 495 13.73 -6.87 11.98
C LEU A 495 15.06 -7.16 11.26
N ARG A 496 15.55 -8.40 11.39
CA ARG A 496 16.81 -8.86 10.78
C ARG A 496 16.62 -9.21 9.31
N ARG A 497 15.59 -9.99 8.99
CA ARG A 497 15.22 -10.37 7.62
C ARG A 497 13.77 -10.84 7.52
N ILE A 498 13.28 -10.96 6.27
CA ILE A 498 12.00 -11.55 5.92
C ILE A 498 12.27 -12.65 4.91
N ASP A 499 11.93 -13.88 5.26
CA ASP A 499 12.12 -15.06 4.41
C ASP A 499 10.77 -15.45 3.82
N GLU A 500 10.65 -15.44 2.48
CA GLU A 500 9.47 -15.98 1.79
C GLU A 500 9.56 -17.51 1.78
N ILE A 501 8.59 -18.19 2.40
CA ILE A 501 8.56 -19.65 2.46
C ILE A 501 7.62 -20.12 1.36
N LYS A 502 8.19 -20.48 0.22
CA LYS A 502 7.44 -21.06 -0.88
C LYS A 502 6.95 -22.46 -0.50
N PRO A 503 5.74 -22.86 -0.92
CA PRO A 503 5.35 -24.25 -0.84
C PRO A 503 6.35 -25.09 -1.65
N LEU A 504 6.91 -26.13 -1.04
CA LEU A 504 7.73 -27.11 -1.75
C LEU A 504 6.81 -27.85 -2.75
N PHE A 505 6.98 -27.53 -4.03
CA PHE A 505 6.43 -28.13 -5.25
C PHE A 505 4.97 -27.82 -5.67
N ASP A 506 4.88 -27.19 -6.85
CA ASP A 506 3.90 -27.49 -7.89
C ASP A 506 4.01 -28.99 -8.24
N THR A 507 3.05 -29.80 -7.83
CA THR A 507 2.77 -31.08 -8.50
C THR A 507 1.72 -30.85 -9.56
N THR A 508 2.13 -30.24 -10.68
CA THR A 508 1.63 -30.73 -11.98
C THR A 508 2.42 -32.00 -12.29
N GLN A 509 2.02 -33.11 -11.67
CA GLN A 509 2.24 -34.40 -12.31
C GLN A 509 1.37 -34.38 -13.57
N THR A 510 2.00 -34.05 -14.69
CA THR A 510 1.57 -34.54 -16.00
C THR A 510 1.39 -36.05 -15.88
N ALA A 511 0.13 -36.48 -15.77
CA ALA A 511 -0.24 -37.84 -16.08
C ALA A 511 0.13 -38.05 -17.55
N SER A 512 1.26 -38.72 -17.78
CA SER A 512 1.54 -39.38 -19.05
C SER A 512 0.42 -40.39 -19.31
N PRO A 513 -0.29 -40.33 -20.46
CA PRO A 513 -1.26 -41.36 -20.79
C PRO A 513 -0.50 -42.66 -21.02
N SER A 514 -0.95 -43.69 -20.33
CA SER A 514 -0.58 -45.08 -20.54
C SER A 514 -0.79 -45.46 -22.01
N ASP A 515 0.28 -45.94 -22.62
CA ASP A 515 0.31 -46.55 -23.94
C ASP A 515 -0.32 -47.95 -23.83
N GLU A 516 -1.64 -48.03 -24.04
CA GLU A 516 -2.35 -49.28 -24.33
C GLU A 516 -3.14 -49.09 -25.63
N GLY A 517 -2.75 -49.83 -26.69
CA GLY A 517 -3.60 -50.00 -27.85
C GLY A 517 -2.92 -50.04 -29.22
N ARG A 518 -1.98 -50.98 -29.44
CA ARG A 518 -1.73 -51.53 -30.79
C ARG A 518 -1.61 -53.05 -30.73
N GLN A 519 -2.77 -53.71 -30.76
CA GLN A 519 -2.93 -55.03 -31.35
C GLN A 519 -3.76 -54.88 -32.63
N GLY A 520 -3.32 -55.54 -33.69
CA GLY A 520 -4.12 -55.84 -34.86
C GLY A 520 -3.55 -55.31 -36.18
N THR A 521 -2.71 -56.11 -36.85
CA THR A 521 -3.07 -56.88 -38.07
C THR A 521 -1.85 -57.16 -38.96
N ALA A 522 -1.88 -58.38 -39.53
CA ALA A 522 -0.93 -59.06 -40.44
C ALA A 522 0.30 -59.70 -39.78
#